data_AF-A0A6L8Q4H5-F1
#
_entry.id   AF-A0A6L8Q4H5-F1
#
_cell.length_a   1.000
_cell.length_b   1.000
_cell.length_c   1.000
_cell.angle_alpha   90.00
_cell.angle_beta   90.00
_cell.angle_gamma   90.00
#
_symmetry.space_group_name_H-M   'P 1'
#
loop_
_entity.id
_entity.type
_entity.pdbx_description
1 polymer ?
#
loop_
_entity_poly.entity_id
_entity_poly.type
_entity_poly.pdbx_seq_one_letter_code
_entity_poly.pdbx_strand_id
1 'polypeptide(L)'
;MREKGRGMTGTYENGIYREGDVRLSDLSGRRRLPIGRDGFAAAVQESVIIDKSLLIADVLDSSAAVTLFCRPRRFGKSLNMTMLKAFFEIPPASDPNAEDAAYLFEGLSIWDAGGGRYREYQGAYPVIYISFNPVKKQRWEDAKSALRQLIVWEYIRHGYLSDSSELNEQERAYFDRVAGWKATDGDIESSLINLTRLLFKHHGRRTVVLIDEYDAPVMAARDNGYYDEMVSFLKGWLTAALKDGGQALAFACLTGVQRISKESVFSDLNNLVVNTSLNTKYDERYGFTEDEVRALANYLGQAAHFPEMRQWYDGYRFGSVDVYNPWSVLNYFDNDCECAPYWGNTSSNAPIAAMVRGGDARLMRKVYGLLETGGSVEAALDLSVVFGDLDAKPEALWSLLYLAGYLTTDDTEQPNSKDVVRRLRIPNLEIASLYRSEIIDRFAQIAGGRDCLIDLHRALVDGDADAFAEELEGVLLNSASFYDLASENSYHMLLVGLLFGVPGYGNPVSNREAGRGRFDIRLVPERAGLPTVTLELKFERGADTGRLEALAAEALAQIEARAYDAGATESGAGSLRYGIAFSGKSLAVAADRRPS
;
A
#
# COMPACT_ATOMS: atom_id res chain seq x y z
N MET A 1 -6.20 -1.01 -41.12
CA MET A 1 -4.90 -0.48 -41.60
C MET A 1 -3.80 -1.10 -40.74
N ARG A 2 -2.86 -1.86 -41.31
CA ARG A 2 -1.71 -2.39 -40.56
C ARG A 2 -0.66 -1.28 -40.46
N GLU A 3 -0.66 -0.52 -39.37
CA GLU A 3 0.49 0.34 -39.05
C GLU A 3 1.67 -0.55 -38.64
N LYS A 4 2.59 -0.78 -39.57
CA LYS A 4 3.94 -1.27 -39.24
C LYS A 4 4.73 -0.11 -38.65
N GLY A 5 4.54 0.15 -37.36
CA GLY A 5 5.42 1.01 -36.57
C GLY A 5 6.79 0.35 -36.41
N ARG A 6 7.85 1.03 -36.86
CA ARG A 6 9.24 0.64 -36.60
C ARG A 6 9.46 0.51 -35.09
N GLY A 7 9.77 -0.69 -34.60
CA GLY A 7 10.33 -0.91 -33.26
C GLY A 7 9.47 -1.67 -32.25
N MET A 8 8.22 -2.02 -32.55
CA MET A 8 7.39 -2.81 -31.61
C MET A 8 7.68 -4.31 -31.75
N THR A 9 7.99 -4.96 -30.62
CA THR A 9 8.20 -6.41 -30.48
C THR A 9 6.89 -7.19 -30.49
N GLY A 10 5.74 -6.54 -30.24
CA GLY A 10 4.41 -7.16 -30.21
C GLY A 10 3.54 -6.95 -31.45
N THR A 11 2.37 -7.59 -31.45
CA THR A 11 1.34 -7.49 -32.51
C THR A 11 0.10 -6.79 -31.99
N TYR A 12 -0.43 -5.82 -32.73
CA TYR A 12 -1.71 -5.15 -32.41
C TYR A 12 -2.78 -5.51 -33.44
N GLU A 13 -3.84 -6.19 -32.97
CA GLU A 13 -4.95 -6.64 -33.82
C GLU A 13 -6.27 -6.56 -33.05
N ASN A 14 -7.29 -5.99 -33.70
CA ASN A 14 -8.66 -5.82 -33.16
C ASN A 14 -8.70 -5.19 -31.76
N GLY A 15 -7.92 -4.13 -31.56
CA GLY A 15 -7.87 -3.43 -30.27
C GLY A 15 -6.99 -4.10 -29.21
N ILE A 16 -6.35 -5.24 -29.51
CA ILE A 16 -5.53 -5.98 -28.55
C ILE A 16 -4.06 -5.98 -28.99
N TYR A 17 -3.18 -5.45 -28.15
CA TYR A 17 -1.73 -5.61 -28.25
C TYR A 17 -1.31 -6.91 -27.55
N ARG A 18 -0.43 -7.70 -28.19
CA ARG A 18 0.11 -8.95 -27.66
C ARG A 18 1.63 -8.96 -27.72
N GLU A 19 2.24 -9.32 -26.61
CA GLU A 19 3.70 -9.51 -26.50
C GLU A 19 3.98 -10.71 -25.59
N GLY A 20 4.42 -11.82 -26.17
CA GLY A 20 4.43 -13.10 -25.47
C GLY A 20 3.01 -13.50 -25.04
N ASP A 21 2.86 -13.88 -23.77
CA ASP A 21 1.56 -14.20 -23.16
C ASP A 21 0.81 -12.96 -22.64
N VAL A 22 1.47 -11.79 -22.63
CA VAL A 22 0.85 -10.54 -22.16
C VAL A 22 -0.12 -10.00 -23.21
N ARG A 23 -1.28 -9.56 -22.73
CA ARG A 23 -2.29 -8.88 -23.55
C ARG A 23 -2.61 -7.50 -22.97
N LEU A 24 -2.64 -6.48 -23.83
CA LEU A 24 -3.16 -5.15 -23.50
C LEU A 24 -4.38 -4.88 -24.37
N SER A 25 -5.48 -4.41 -23.77
CA SER A 25 -6.64 -3.93 -24.50
C SER A 25 -6.59 -2.43 -24.66
N ASP A 26 -6.66 -1.93 -25.89
CA ASP A 26 -6.88 -0.53 -26.23
C ASP A 26 -7.92 -0.46 -27.36
N LEU A 27 -9.20 -0.64 -27.01
CA LEU A 27 -10.29 -0.57 -27.99
C LEU A 27 -10.47 0.85 -28.56
N SER A 28 -10.03 1.85 -27.80
CA SER A 28 -10.10 3.26 -28.20
C SER A 28 -9.10 3.63 -29.31
N GLY A 29 -7.97 2.91 -29.36
CA GLY A 29 -6.81 3.24 -30.20
C GLY A 29 -6.10 4.54 -29.81
N ARG A 30 -6.47 5.16 -28.68
CA ARG A 30 -5.96 6.48 -28.24
C ARG A 30 -4.77 6.38 -27.30
N ARG A 31 -4.38 5.16 -26.88
CA ARG A 31 -3.28 4.91 -25.94
C ARG A 31 -3.37 5.69 -24.61
N ARG A 32 -4.58 5.96 -24.14
CA ARG A 32 -4.81 6.67 -22.87
C ARG A 32 -4.74 5.69 -21.71
N LEU A 33 -4.17 6.08 -20.57
CA LEU A 33 -4.12 5.24 -19.38
C LEU A 33 -5.36 5.45 -18.49
N PRO A 34 -5.83 4.43 -17.76
CA PRO A 34 -7.06 4.47 -16.96
C PRO A 34 -6.84 5.16 -15.60
N ILE A 35 -6.28 6.37 -15.58
CA ILE A 35 -5.98 7.09 -14.34
C ILE A 35 -7.29 7.44 -13.60
N GLY A 36 -7.40 6.98 -12.36
CA GLY A 36 -8.55 7.27 -11.50
C GLY A 36 -9.84 6.52 -11.87
N ARG A 37 -9.79 5.53 -12.76
CA ARG A 37 -10.95 4.74 -13.19
C ARG A 37 -11.02 3.40 -12.47
N ASP A 38 -12.19 3.09 -11.92
CA ASP A 38 -12.48 1.85 -11.20
C ASP A 38 -13.53 0.97 -11.90
N GLY A 39 -14.24 1.50 -12.91
CA GLY A 39 -15.17 0.75 -13.75
C GLY A 39 -14.51 0.09 -14.96
N PHE A 40 -14.50 -1.25 -14.97
CA PHE A 40 -13.85 -2.06 -16.02
C PHE A 40 -14.33 -1.73 -17.44
N ALA A 41 -15.65 -1.67 -17.68
CA ALA A 41 -16.20 -1.40 -19.01
C ALA A 41 -15.69 -0.07 -19.59
N ALA A 42 -15.84 1.02 -18.83
CA ALA A 42 -15.35 2.34 -19.24
C ALA A 42 -13.83 2.39 -19.38
N ALA A 43 -13.09 1.61 -18.57
CA ALA A 43 -11.64 1.53 -18.66
C ALA A 43 -11.19 0.83 -19.96
N VAL A 44 -11.83 -0.29 -20.34
CA VAL A 44 -11.54 -1.03 -21.58
C VAL A 44 -11.92 -0.24 -22.84
N GLN A 45 -13.05 0.48 -22.80
CA GLN A 45 -13.55 1.25 -23.95
C GLN A 45 -12.71 2.50 -24.26
N GLU A 46 -12.12 3.13 -23.24
CA GLU A 46 -11.53 4.46 -23.38
C GLU A 46 -10.03 4.51 -23.06
N SER A 47 -9.45 3.40 -22.60
CA SER A 47 -8.07 3.36 -22.10
C SER A 47 -7.37 2.02 -22.38
N VAL A 48 -6.06 2.00 -22.17
CA VAL A 48 -5.22 0.82 -22.24
C VAL A 48 -5.33 0.04 -20.94
N ILE A 49 -5.74 -1.22 -21.01
CA ILE A 49 -5.88 -2.12 -19.87
C ILE A 49 -4.92 -3.29 -20.00
N ILE A 50 -4.12 -3.53 -18.96
CA ILE A 50 -3.36 -4.78 -18.81
C ILE A 50 -4.34 -5.89 -18.44
N ASP A 51 -4.35 -6.95 -19.22
CA ASP A 51 -5.32 -8.03 -19.09
C ASP A 51 -5.13 -8.86 -17.81
N LYS A 52 -6.09 -8.75 -16.89
CA LYS A 52 -6.19 -9.58 -15.66
C LYS A 52 -7.39 -10.52 -15.68
N SER A 53 -7.98 -10.74 -16.85
CA SER A 53 -9.25 -11.46 -17.00
C SER A 53 -9.20 -12.92 -16.54
N LEU A 54 -8.02 -13.54 -16.44
CA LEU A 54 -7.88 -14.90 -15.89
C LEU A 54 -8.30 -15.01 -14.41
N LEU A 55 -8.47 -13.90 -13.68
CA LEU A 55 -9.13 -13.94 -12.36
C LEU A 55 -10.53 -14.59 -12.44
N ILE A 56 -11.26 -14.39 -13.55
CA ILE A 56 -12.58 -14.99 -13.78
C ILE A 56 -12.48 -16.52 -13.76
N ALA A 57 -11.50 -17.08 -14.48
CA ALA A 57 -11.24 -18.51 -14.50
C ALA A 57 -10.88 -19.02 -13.09
N ASP A 58 -9.99 -18.32 -12.39
CA ASP A 58 -9.56 -18.74 -11.06
C ASP A 58 -10.70 -18.72 -10.01
N VAL A 59 -11.69 -17.82 -10.19
CA VAL A 59 -12.90 -17.76 -9.35
C VAL A 59 -13.85 -18.90 -9.70
N LEU A 60 -14.11 -19.14 -11.00
CA LEU A 60 -15.01 -20.20 -11.46
C LEU A 60 -14.50 -21.61 -11.11
N ASP A 61 -13.18 -21.82 -11.17
CA ASP A 61 -12.56 -23.10 -10.87
C ASP A 61 -12.28 -23.30 -9.37
N SER A 62 -12.57 -22.30 -8.54
CA SER A 62 -12.40 -22.39 -7.09
C SER A 62 -13.48 -23.27 -6.47
N SER A 63 -13.08 -24.13 -5.53
CA SER A 63 -14.02 -24.86 -4.67
C SER A 63 -14.61 -24.00 -3.54
N ALA A 64 -14.13 -22.76 -3.37
CA ALA A 64 -14.58 -21.86 -2.31
C ALA A 64 -15.85 -21.13 -2.72
N ALA A 65 -16.92 -21.30 -1.93
CA ALA A 65 -18.16 -20.54 -2.13
C ALA A 65 -18.00 -19.05 -1.83
N VAL A 66 -17.10 -18.69 -0.90
CA VAL A 66 -16.85 -17.29 -0.51
C VAL A 66 -15.34 -17.07 -0.45
N THR A 67 -14.86 -16.10 -1.22
CA THR A 67 -13.44 -15.72 -1.25
C THR A 67 -13.27 -14.25 -0.89
N LEU A 68 -12.41 -13.96 0.09
CA LEU A 68 -11.99 -12.60 0.42
C LEU A 68 -10.56 -12.37 -0.10
N PHE A 69 -10.40 -11.40 -0.99
CA PHE A 69 -9.11 -10.94 -1.51
C PHE A 69 -8.62 -9.72 -0.73
N CYS A 70 -7.59 -9.93 0.09
CA CYS A 70 -6.88 -8.85 0.79
C CYS A 70 -5.64 -8.45 -0.01
N ARG A 71 -5.59 -7.22 -0.49
CA ARG A 71 -4.41 -6.64 -1.17
C ARG A 71 -4.22 -5.18 -0.76
N PRO A 72 -3.00 -4.64 -0.81
CA PRO A 72 -2.77 -3.22 -0.55
C PRO A 72 -3.62 -2.30 -1.45
N ARG A 73 -3.78 -1.04 -1.04
CA ARG A 73 -4.54 -0.05 -1.82
C ARG A 73 -3.91 0.15 -3.20
N ARG A 74 -4.75 0.41 -4.21
CA ARG A 74 -4.35 0.68 -5.60
C ARG A 74 -3.76 -0.49 -6.39
N PHE A 75 -3.89 -1.73 -5.92
CA PHE A 75 -3.51 -2.96 -6.66
C PHE A 75 -4.60 -3.53 -7.59
N GLY A 76 -5.54 -2.70 -8.06
CA GLY A 76 -6.55 -3.11 -9.05
C GLY A 76 -7.80 -3.82 -8.49
N LYS A 77 -8.02 -3.83 -7.16
CA LYS A 77 -9.16 -4.52 -6.52
C LYS A 77 -10.52 -4.14 -7.10
N SER A 78 -10.88 -2.86 -7.10
CA SER A 78 -12.17 -2.39 -7.60
C SER A 78 -12.36 -2.64 -9.10
N LEU A 79 -11.31 -2.47 -9.90
CA LEU A 79 -11.33 -2.78 -11.33
C LEU A 79 -11.59 -4.27 -11.58
N ASN A 80 -10.96 -5.15 -10.80
CA ASN A 80 -11.22 -6.59 -10.86
C ASN A 80 -12.66 -6.92 -10.43
N MET A 81 -13.20 -6.27 -9.40
CA MET A 81 -14.59 -6.48 -8.97
C MET A 81 -15.60 -6.06 -10.04
N THR A 82 -15.38 -4.92 -10.70
CA THR A 82 -16.25 -4.46 -11.79
C THR A 82 -16.06 -5.27 -13.07
N MET A 83 -14.87 -5.87 -13.29
CA MET A 83 -14.64 -6.86 -14.33
C MET A 83 -15.44 -8.15 -14.10
N LEU A 84 -15.41 -8.69 -12.87
CA LEU A 84 -16.24 -9.86 -12.52
C LEU A 84 -17.73 -9.55 -12.72
N LYS A 85 -18.19 -8.37 -12.31
CA LYS A 85 -19.55 -7.91 -12.56
C LYS A 85 -19.86 -7.89 -14.06
N ALA A 86 -19.04 -7.22 -14.86
CA ALA A 86 -19.24 -7.09 -16.32
C ALA A 86 -19.21 -8.46 -17.04
N PHE A 87 -18.43 -9.42 -16.54
CA PHE A 87 -18.38 -10.75 -17.13
C PHE A 87 -19.61 -11.58 -16.80
N PHE A 88 -20.01 -11.65 -15.52
CA PHE A 88 -21.04 -12.59 -15.09
C PHE A 88 -22.48 -12.08 -15.25
N GLU A 89 -22.69 -10.77 -15.19
CA GLU A 89 -24.01 -10.17 -15.03
C GLU A 89 -24.92 -10.40 -16.25
N ILE A 90 -26.09 -10.99 -16.01
CA ILE A 90 -27.18 -11.05 -17.00
C ILE A 90 -27.57 -9.61 -17.34
N PRO A 91 -27.52 -9.22 -18.63
CA PRO A 91 -27.98 -7.91 -19.07
C PRO A 91 -29.42 -7.65 -18.61
N PRO A 92 -29.73 -6.54 -17.92
CA PRO A 92 -31.08 -6.28 -17.43
C PRO A 92 -32.06 -6.16 -18.58
N ALA A 93 -33.11 -7.00 -18.62
CA ALA A 93 -34.13 -6.95 -19.66
C ALA A 93 -34.89 -5.61 -19.72
N SER A 94 -34.87 -4.85 -18.63
CA SER A 94 -35.53 -3.55 -18.48
C SER A 94 -34.65 -2.35 -18.85
N ASP A 95 -33.34 -2.54 -19.08
CA ASP A 95 -32.46 -1.45 -19.49
C ASP A 95 -32.32 -1.46 -21.03
N PRO A 96 -32.92 -0.48 -21.73
CA PRO A 96 -32.83 -0.40 -23.19
C PRO A 96 -31.40 -0.14 -23.70
N ASN A 97 -30.46 0.21 -22.81
CA ASN A 97 -29.03 0.36 -23.11
C ASN A 97 -28.18 -0.83 -22.61
N ALA A 98 -28.81 -1.93 -22.16
CA ALA A 98 -28.09 -3.13 -21.77
C ALA A 98 -27.40 -3.76 -22.99
N GLU A 99 -26.13 -3.41 -23.19
CA GLU A 99 -25.28 -4.01 -24.20
C GLU A 99 -24.76 -5.36 -23.73
N ASP A 100 -24.63 -6.30 -24.66
CA ASP A 100 -23.88 -7.53 -24.42
C ASP A 100 -22.43 -7.18 -24.11
N ALA A 101 -21.99 -7.44 -22.88
CA ALA A 101 -20.63 -7.13 -22.41
C ALA A 101 -19.55 -8.04 -23.02
N ALA A 102 -19.90 -9.03 -23.87
CA ALA A 102 -18.97 -10.00 -24.43
C ALA A 102 -17.78 -9.35 -25.15
N TYR A 103 -18.03 -8.27 -25.90
CA TYR A 103 -16.98 -7.57 -26.65
C TYR A 103 -15.89 -6.98 -25.75
N LEU A 104 -16.16 -6.73 -24.45
CA LEU A 104 -15.16 -6.24 -23.49
C LEU A 104 -14.11 -7.31 -23.17
N PHE A 105 -14.40 -8.58 -23.46
CA PHE A 105 -13.55 -9.71 -23.16
C PHE A 105 -12.97 -10.37 -24.42
N GLU A 106 -13.52 -10.08 -25.60
CA GLU A 106 -13.01 -10.61 -26.85
C GLU A 106 -11.52 -10.29 -27.03
N GLY A 107 -10.72 -11.33 -27.25
CA GLY A 107 -9.28 -11.19 -27.40
C GLY A 107 -8.49 -11.04 -26.10
N LEU A 108 -9.14 -10.91 -24.94
CA LEU A 108 -8.52 -11.10 -23.62
C LEU A 108 -8.30 -12.60 -23.33
N SER A 109 -7.45 -12.88 -22.36
CA SER A 109 -6.99 -14.22 -22.01
C SER A 109 -8.12 -15.14 -21.58
N ILE A 110 -9.11 -14.62 -20.84
CA ILE A 110 -10.29 -15.41 -20.43
C ILE A 110 -11.08 -15.95 -21.62
N TRP A 111 -11.08 -15.24 -22.76
CA TRP A 111 -11.84 -15.61 -23.94
C TRP A 111 -11.33 -16.90 -24.58
N ASP A 112 -10.02 -17.15 -24.48
CA ASP A 112 -9.38 -18.33 -25.06
C ASP A 112 -9.09 -19.43 -24.03
N ALA A 113 -9.06 -19.06 -22.74
CA ALA A 113 -8.71 -19.96 -21.65
C ALA A 113 -9.59 -21.21 -21.61
N GLY A 114 -8.98 -22.35 -21.28
CA GLY A 114 -9.67 -23.64 -21.20
C GLY A 114 -10.35 -24.08 -22.51
N GLY A 115 -9.85 -23.62 -23.66
CA GLY A 115 -10.46 -23.89 -24.97
C GLY A 115 -11.76 -23.11 -25.21
N GLY A 116 -11.92 -21.96 -24.56
CA GLY A 116 -13.12 -21.12 -24.67
C GLY A 116 -14.29 -21.58 -23.80
N ARG A 117 -14.11 -22.58 -22.92
CA ARG A 117 -15.18 -23.08 -22.04
C ARG A 117 -15.80 -21.99 -21.17
N TYR A 118 -15.00 -21.00 -20.75
CA TYR A 118 -15.50 -19.96 -19.84
C TYR A 118 -16.51 -19.01 -20.48
N ARG A 119 -16.62 -18.99 -21.83
CA ARG A 119 -17.59 -18.14 -22.56
C ARG A 119 -19.04 -18.47 -22.17
N GLU A 120 -19.34 -19.70 -21.75
CA GLU A 120 -20.69 -20.09 -21.32
C GLU A 120 -21.16 -19.39 -20.03
N TYR A 121 -20.23 -18.82 -19.28
CA TYR A 121 -20.51 -18.09 -18.04
C TYR A 121 -20.62 -16.58 -18.24
N GLN A 122 -20.31 -16.07 -19.44
CA GLN A 122 -20.48 -14.66 -19.74
C GLN A 122 -21.98 -14.34 -19.80
N GLY A 123 -22.38 -13.29 -19.08
CA GLY A 123 -23.78 -12.85 -18.99
C GLY A 123 -24.73 -13.88 -18.39
N ALA A 124 -24.25 -14.84 -17.58
CA ALA A 124 -25.00 -16.03 -17.20
C ALA A 124 -25.59 -16.01 -15.76
N TYR A 125 -25.27 -15.00 -14.95
CA TYR A 125 -25.65 -14.93 -13.55
C TYR A 125 -26.35 -13.61 -13.18
N PRO A 126 -27.38 -13.62 -12.31
CA PRO A 126 -27.73 -12.41 -11.59
C PRO A 126 -26.58 -12.04 -10.65
N VAL A 127 -26.18 -10.77 -10.68
CA VAL A 127 -25.07 -10.25 -9.86
C VAL A 127 -25.61 -9.19 -8.92
N ILE A 128 -25.26 -9.29 -7.64
CA ILE A 128 -25.36 -8.20 -6.66
C ILE A 128 -23.97 -7.59 -6.51
N TYR A 129 -23.85 -6.27 -6.64
CA TYR A 129 -22.58 -5.55 -6.48
C TYR A 129 -22.71 -4.39 -5.50
N ILE A 130 -21.91 -4.41 -4.44
CA ILE A 130 -21.93 -3.41 -3.37
C ILE A 130 -20.50 -2.93 -3.10
N SER A 131 -20.25 -1.62 -3.19
CA SER A 131 -18.98 -1.01 -2.79
C SER A 131 -19.16 -0.16 -1.53
N PHE A 132 -18.49 -0.53 -0.44
CA PHE A 132 -18.65 0.14 0.85
C PHE A 132 -17.90 1.47 0.99
N ASN A 133 -17.19 1.93 -0.05
CA ASN A 133 -16.47 3.21 -0.04
C ASN A 133 -17.29 4.40 0.53
N PRO A 134 -18.60 4.58 0.19
CA PRO A 134 -19.40 5.71 0.69
C PRO A 134 -19.72 5.68 2.20
N VAL A 135 -19.51 4.54 2.87
CA VAL A 135 -19.90 4.30 4.28
C VAL A 135 -18.83 4.77 5.27
N LYS A 136 -17.66 5.24 4.79
CA LYS A 136 -16.62 5.88 5.60
C LYS A 136 -17.13 7.19 6.20
N LYS A 137 -17.75 7.14 7.39
CA LYS A 137 -18.35 8.29 8.08
C LYS A 137 -17.73 8.52 9.45
N GLN A 138 -18.03 9.67 10.06
CA GLN A 138 -17.54 10.00 11.41
C GLN A 138 -18.54 9.63 12.51
N ARG A 139 -19.81 9.37 12.15
CA ARG A 139 -20.86 9.02 13.12
C ARG A 139 -21.61 7.79 12.64
N TRP A 140 -22.06 6.96 13.59
CA TRP A 140 -22.84 5.77 13.32
C TRP A 140 -24.11 6.05 12.50
N GLU A 141 -24.89 7.07 12.86
CA GLU A 141 -26.14 7.40 12.15
C GLU A 141 -25.90 7.76 10.67
N ASP A 142 -24.80 8.45 10.37
CA ASP A 142 -24.43 8.78 9.00
C ASP A 142 -23.99 7.52 8.23
N ALA A 143 -23.25 6.61 8.91
CA ALA A 143 -22.83 5.33 8.33
C ALA A 143 -24.03 4.42 8.05
N LYS A 144 -24.95 4.29 9.01
CA LYS A 144 -26.22 3.56 8.89
C LYS A 144 -27.08 4.10 7.75
N SER A 145 -27.19 5.43 7.65
CA SER A 145 -27.89 6.07 6.52
C SER A 145 -27.23 5.76 5.17
N ALA A 146 -25.89 5.81 5.10
CA ALA A 146 -25.16 5.46 3.89
C ALA A 146 -25.33 3.98 3.50
N LEU A 147 -25.30 3.06 4.48
CA LEU A 147 -25.59 1.63 4.28
C LEU A 147 -26.98 1.42 3.68
N ARG A 148 -27.99 2.06 4.28
CA ARG A 148 -29.36 2.01 3.79
C ARG A 148 -29.46 2.52 2.35
N GLN A 149 -28.88 3.67 2.05
CA GLN A 149 -28.89 4.24 0.69
C GLN A 149 -28.26 3.28 -0.32
N LEU A 150 -27.09 2.73 0.02
CA LEU A 150 -26.37 1.78 -0.83
C LEU A 150 -27.22 0.54 -1.14
N ILE A 151 -27.89 -0.02 -0.13
CA ILE A 151 -28.76 -1.20 -0.28
C ILE A 151 -29.98 -0.86 -1.14
N VAL A 152 -30.63 0.27 -0.88
CA VAL A 152 -31.81 0.69 -1.65
C VAL A 152 -31.48 0.93 -3.11
N TRP A 153 -30.34 1.56 -3.42
CA TRP A 153 -29.90 1.74 -4.80
C TRP A 153 -29.63 0.43 -5.52
N GLU A 154 -29.09 -0.56 -4.82
CA GLU A 154 -28.89 -1.88 -5.38
C GLU A 154 -30.23 -2.60 -5.67
N TYR A 155 -31.24 -2.43 -4.81
CA TYR A 155 -32.60 -2.89 -5.12
C TYR A 155 -33.18 -2.18 -6.34
N ILE A 156 -33.06 -0.85 -6.42
CA ILE A 156 -33.55 -0.06 -7.56
C ILE A 156 -32.92 -0.55 -8.88
N ARG A 157 -31.64 -0.93 -8.88
CA ARG A 157 -30.95 -1.49 -10.05
C ARG A 157 -31.59 -2.79 -10.56
N HIS A 158 -32.23 -3.54 -9.67
CA HIS A 158 -33.01 -4.74 -9.98
C HIS A 158 -34.52 -4.45 -10.10
N GLY A 159 -34.91 -3.23 -10.49
CA GLY A 159 -36.32 -2.79 -10.53
C GLY A 159 -37.27 -3.67 -11.34
N TYR A 160 -36.75 -4.46 -12.30
CA TYR A 160 -37.54 -5.47 -13.02
C TYR A 160 -38.16 -6.54 -12.11
N LEU A 161 -37.67 -6.71 -10.88
CA LEU A 161 -38.26 -7.61 -9.90
C LEU A 161 -39.64 -7.15 -9.42
N SER A 162 -39.94 -5.84 -9.47
CA SER A 162 -41.28 -5.31 -9.15
C SER A 162 -42.38 -5.90 -10.04
N ASP A 163 -42.05 -6.23 -11.30
CA ASP A 163 -43.00 -6.77 -12.28
C ASP A 163 -42.79 -8.27 -12.56
N SER A 164 -41.94 -8.95 -11.77
CA SER A 164 -41.61 -10.35 -11.97
C SER A 164 -42.82 -11.27 -11.79
N SER A 165 -43.11 -12.09 -12.81
CA SER A 165 -44.12 -13.16 -12.76
C SER A 165 -43.75 -14.31 -11.83
N GLU A 166 -42.45 -14.52 -11.59
CA GLU A 166 -41.93 -15.61 -10.76
C GLU A 166 -42.04 -15.32 -9.26
N LEU A 167 -42.19 -14.04 -8.90
CA LEU A 167 -42.36 -13.63 -7.51
C LEU A 167 -43.84 -13.69 -7.10
N ASN A 168 -44.11 -13.92 -5.82
CA ASN A 168 -45.46 -13.76 -5.27
C ASN A 168 -45.71 -12.31 -4.82
N GLU A 169 -46.95 -12.01 -4.42
CA GLU A 169 -47.34 -10.65 -4.01
C GLU A 169 -46.54 -10.14 -2.80
N GLN A 170 -46.23 -11.00 -1.83
CA GLN A 170 -45.50 -10.61 -0.62
C GLN A 170 -44.02 -10.31 -0.93
N GLU A 171 -43.40 -11.11 -1.80
CA GLU A 171 -42.03 -10.93 -2.27
C GLU A 171 -41.88 -9.63 -3.06
N ARG A 172 -42.81 -9.32 -3.97
CA ARG A 172 -42.86 -8.03 -4.67
C ARG A 172 -43.06 -6.88 -3.70
N ALA A 173 -44.02 -6.99 -2.78
CA ALA A 173 -44.28 -5.96 -1.77
C ALA A 173 -43.07 -5.73 -0.84
N TYR A 174 -42.28 -6.76 -0.53
CA TYR A 174 -41.01 -6.63 0.18
C TYR A 174 -39.99 -5.85 -0.67
N PHE A 175 -39.80 -6.27 -1.93
CA PHE A 175 -38.88 -5.60 -2.85
C PHE A 175 -39.24 -4.11 -3.02
N ASP A 176 -40.50 -3.80 -3.32
CA ASP A 176 -41.01 -2.44 -3.52
C ASP A 176 -40.87 -1.58 -2.27
N ARG A 177 -41.00 -2.18 -1.08
CA ARG A 177 -40.78 -1.47 0.18
C ARG A 177 -39.33 -1.06 0.34
N VAL A 178 -38.37 -1.93 -0.01
CA VAL A 178 -36.94 -1.59 0.04
C VAL A 178 -36.58 -0.59 -1.05
N ALA A 179 -36.87 -0.90 -2.31
CA ALA A 179 -36.60 -0.02 -3.46
C ALA A 179 -37.29 1.35 -3.34
N GLY A 180 -38.48 1.39 -2.75
CA GLY A 180 -39.27 2.60 -2.52
C GLY A 180 -38.90 3.40 -1.27
N TRP A 181 -37.71 3.21 -0.69
CA TRP A 181 -37.19 3.92 0.49
C TRP A 181 -37.97 3.71 1.80
N LYS A 182 -38.86 2.72 1.86
CA LYS A 182 -39.77 2.43 2.99
C LYS A 182 -39.32 1.24 3.84
N ALA A 183 -38.11 0.73 3.64
CA ALA A 183 -37.54 -0.37 4.44
C ALA A 183 -37.54 -0.06 5.94
N THR A 184 -37.83 -1.03 6.77
CA THR A 184 -37.52 -0.99 8.21
C THR A 184 -36.04 -1.35 8.45
N ASP A 185 -35.53 -1.16 9.67
CA ASP A 185 -34.17 -1.61 10.00
C ASP A 185 -34.01 -3.13 9.80
N GLY A 186 -35.02 -3.93 10.18
CA GLY A 186 -35.02 -5.37 9.93
C GLY A 186 -35.06 -5.75 8.44
N ASP A 187 -35.74 -4.94 7.60
CA ASP A 187 -35.68 -5.13 6.15
C ASP A 187 -34.26 -4.90 5.62
N ILE A 188 -33.54 -3.89 6.15
CA ILE A 188 -32.16 -3.59 5.78
C ILE A 188 -31.20 -4.69 6.25
N GLU A 189 -31.33 -5.17 7.49
CA GLU A 189 -30.50 -6.26 8.03
C GLU A 189 -30.65 -7.57 7.24
N SER A 190 -31.85 -7.85 6.71
CA SER A 190 -32.14 -9.04 5.90
C SER A 190 -32.04 -8.81 4.39
N SER A 191 -31.67 -7.61 3.95
CA SER A 191 -31.76 -7.21 2.54
C SER A 191 -30.89 -8.05 1.61
N LEU A 192 -29.62 -8.30 1.95
CA LEU A 192 -28.72 -9.02 1.04
C LEU A 192 -29.18 -10.46 0.79
N ILE A 193 -29.58 -11.18 1.84
CA ILE A 193 -30.10 -12.55 1.70
C ILE A 193 -31.42 -12.57 0.92
N ASN A 194 -32.31 -11.60 1.17
CA ASN A 194 -33.59 -11.54 0.47
C ASN A 194 -33.41 -11.20 -1.00
N LEU A 195 -32.60 -10.20 -1.35
CA LEU A 195 -32.28 -9.89 -2.75
C LEU A 195 -31.64 -11.09 -3.46
N THR A 196 -30.71 -11.79 -2.80
CA THR A 196 -30.08 -13.01 -3.33
C THR A 196 -31.13 -14.06 -3.70
N ARG A 197 -32.13 -14.28 -2.84
CA ARG A 197 -33.22 -15.25 -3.05
C ARG A 197 -34.22 -14.80 -4.13
N LEU A 198 -34.58 -13.51 -4.15
CA LEU A 198 -35.49 -12.96 -5.15
C LEU A 198 -34.90 -13.07 -6.56
N LEU A 199 -33.61 -12.75 -6.71
CA LEU A 199 -32.89 -12.91 -7.98
C LEU A 199 -32.80 -14.37 -8.41
N PHE A 200 -32.48 -15.27 -7.48
CA PHE A 200 -32.45 -16.71 -7.76
C PHE A 200 -33.81 -17.20 -8.27
N LYS A 201 -34.90 -16.77 -7.62
CA LYS A 201 -36.26 -17.17 -8.00
C LYS A 201 -36.67 -16.63 -9.36
N HIS A 202 -36.37 -15.37 -9.65
CA HIS A 202 -36.71 -14.75 -10.93
C HIS A 202 -35.92 -15.33 -12.12
N HIS A 203 -34.60 -15.50 -11.96
CA HIS A 203 -33.74 -15.94 -13.06
C HIS A 203 -33.61 -17.47 -13.17
N GLY A 204 -34.02 -18.22 -12.15
CA GLY A 204 -33.75 -19.68 -12.06
C GLY A 204 -32.26 -20.02 -12.00
N ARG A 205 -31.39 -19.02 -11.77
CA ARG A 205 -29.93 -19.11 -11.73
C ARG A 205 -29.43 -18.55 -10.41
N ARG A 206 -28.46 -19.24 -9.80
CA ARG A 206 -27.87 -18.82 -8.53
C ARG A 206 -27.21 -17.44 -8.67
N THR A 207 -27.28 -16.64 -7.63
CA THR A 207 -26.83 -15.25 -7.61
C THR A 207 -25.36 -15.16 -7.22
N VAL A 208 -24.59 -14.35 -7.94
CA VAL A 208 -23.22 -13.98 -7.59
C VAL A 208 -23.25 -12.73 -6.70
N VAL A 209 -22.51 -12.73 -5.60
CA VAL A 209 -22.44 -11.59 -4.67
C VAL A 209 -21.04 -11.00 -4.65
N LEU A 210 -20.91 -9.73 -5.01
CA LEU A 210 -19.66 -9.01 -5.14
C LEU A 210 -19.65 -7.84 -4.16
N ILE A 211 -18.68 -7.82 -3.24
CA ILE A 211 -18.57 -6.79 -2.20
C ILE A 211 -17.18 -6.16 -2.22
N ASP A 212 -17.11 -4.88 -2.57
CA ASP A 212 -15.87 -4.12 -2.60
C ASP A 212 -15.65 -3.27 -1.35
N GLU A 213 -14.38 -3.13 -0.97
CA GLU A 213 -13.90 -2.43 0.22
C GLU A 213 -14.63 -2.81 1.52
N TYR A 214 -14.85 -4.10 1.79
CA TYR A 214 -15.63 -4.55 2.95
C TYR A 214 -15.12 -4.04 4.30
N ASP A 215 -13.80 -3.76 4.41
CA ASP A 215 -13.12 -3.33 5.61
C ASP A 215 -13.15 -1.81 5.84
N ALA A 216 -13.40 -1.03 4.78
CA ALA A 216 -13.49 0.43 4.84
C ALA A 216 -14.40 0.98 5.96
N PRO A 217 -15.67 0.55 6.07
CA PRO A 217 -16.58 1.08 7.09
C PRO A 217 -16.15 0.70 8.50
N VAL A 218 -15.54 -0.48 8.68
CA VAL A 218 -15.03 -0.94 9.99
C VAL A 218 -13.82 -0.12 10.43
N MET A 219 -12.93 0.22 9.50
CA MET A 219 -11.81 1.12 9.78
C MET A 219 -12.31 2.51 10.23
N ALA A 220 -13.26 3.09 9.49
CA ALA A 220 -13.83 4.39 9.83
C ALA A 220 -14.56 4.34 11.18
N ALA A 221 -15.30 3.26 11.45
CA ALA A 221 -16.00 3.05 12.70
C ALA A 221 -15.07 3.01 13.91
N ARG A 222 -13.94 2.32 13.78
CA ARG A 222 -12.90 2.29 14.81
C ARG A 222 -12.33 3.68 15.09
N ASP A 223 -11.92 4.39 14.05
CA ASP A 223 -11.27 5.71 14.20
C ASP A 223 -12.21 6.76 14.83
N ASN A 224 -13.52 6.49 14.85
CA ASN A 224 -14.55 7.40 15.33
C ASN A 224 -15.41 6.81 16.46
N GLY A 225 -15.02 5.67 17.06
CA GLY A 225 -15.63 5.13 18.27
C GLY A 225 -17.01 4.46 18.13
N TYR A 226 -17.36 3.90 16.96
CA TYR A 226 -18.60 3.14 16.72
C TYR A 226 -18.34 1.74 16.11
N TYR A 227 -17.20 1.14 16.47
CA TYR A 227 -16.73 -0.13 15.91
C TYR A 227 -17.71 -1.28 16.13
N ASP A 228 -18.24 -1.43 17.34
CA ASP A 228 -19.09 -2.56 17.72
C ASP A 228 -20.43 -2.53 16.95
N GLU A 229 -21.01 -1.36 16.76
CA GLU A 229 -22.23 -1.18 15.97
C GLU A 229 -22.03 -1.59 14.51
N MET A 230 -20.93 -1.15 13.90
CA MET A 230 -20.61 -1.49 12.51
C MET A 230 -20.32 -2.97 12.32
N VAL A 231 -19.52 -3.56 13.20
CA VAL A 231 -19.19 -4.99 13.17
C VAL A 231 -20.46 -5.83 13.36
N SER A 232 -21.31 -5.47 14.32
CA SER A 232 -22.57 -6.16 14.59
C SER A 232 -23.48 -6.19 13.34
N PHE A 233 -23.66 -5.04 12.69
CA PHE A 233 -24.44 -4.95 11.46
C PHE A 233 -23.85 -5.82 10.33
N LEU A 234 -22.56 -5.65 10.02
CA LEU A 234 -21.92 -6.38 8.93
C LEU A 234 -21.90 -7.87 9.18
N LYS A 235 -21.68 -8.29 10.43
CA LYS A 235 -21.70 -9.70 10.83
C LYS A 235 -23.05 -10.34 10.51
N GLY A 236 -24.15 -9.74 10.96
CA GLY A 236 -25.50 -10.25 10.70
C GLY A 236 -25.85 -10.25 9.21
N TRP A 237 -25.61 -9.12 8.55
CA TRP A 237 -25.96 -8.89 7.14
C TRP A 237 -25.18 -9.82 6.18
N LEU A 238 -23.86 -9.96 6.38
CA LEU A 238 -23.02 -10.82 5.55
C LEU A 238 -23.24 -12.30 5.86
N THR A 239 -23.32 -12.69 7.14
CA THR A 239 -23.49 -14.11 7.51
C THR A 239 -24.80 -14.67 6.94
N ALA A 240 -25.89 -13.92 7.06
CA ALA A 240 -27.19 -14.34 6.51
C ALA A 240 -27.10 -14.66 5.02
N ALA A 241 -26.50 -13.78 4.21
CA ALA A 241 -26.44 -14.00 2.77
C ALA A 241 -25.40 -15.05 2.35
N LEU A 242 -24.22 -15.03 2.98
CA LEU A 242 -23.06 -15.81 2.52
C LEU A 242 -23.00 -17.22 3.10
N LYS A 243 -23.72 -17.49 4.19
CA LYS A 243 -23.90 -18.82 4.78
C LYS A 243 -25.31 -19.35 4.58
N ASP A 244 -26.32 -18.58 5.00
CA ASP A 244 -27.72 -19.02 5.00
C ASP A 244 -28.45 -18.76 3.66
N GLY A 245 -27.78 -18.07 2.73
CA GLY A 245 -28.20 -17.94 1.33
C GLY A 245 -28.30 -19.29 0.61
N GLY A 246 -27.62 -20.33 1.14
CA GLY A 246 -27.85 -21.73 0.78
C GLY A 246 -27.79 -21.98 -0.73
N GLN A 247 -28.87 -22.53 -1.29
CA GLN A 247 -28.97 -22.89 -2.71
C GLN A 247 -29.07 -21.69 -3.66
N ALA A 248 -29.35 -20.49 -3.15
CA ALA A 248 -29.50 -19.29 -3.98
C ALA A 248 -28.17 -18.62 -4.32
N LEU A 249 -27.10 -18.85 -3.56
CA LEU A 249 -25.78 -18.27 -3.79
C LEU A 249 -24.95 -19.14 -4.75
N ALA A 250 -24.41 -18.55 -5.80
CA ALA A 250 -23.46 -19.20 -6.70
C ALA A 250 -22.07 -19.23 -6.05
N PHE A 251 -21.52 -18.04 -5.85
CA PHE A 251 -20.32 -17.76 -5.07
C PHE A 251 -20.32 -16.28 -4.70
N ALA A 252 -19.43 -15.90 -3.78
CA ALA A 252 -19.19 -14.52 -3.42
C ALA A 252 -17.70 -14.15 -3.44
N CYS A 253 -17.42 -12.95 -3.91
CA CYS A 253 -16.09 -12.35 -3.87
C CYS A 253 -16.14 -11.06 -3.06
N LEU A 254 -15.23 -10.94 -2.09
CA LEU A 254 -15.04 -9.75 -1.29
C LEU A 254 -13.64 -9.20 -1.51
N THR A 255 -13.47 -7.88 -1.43
CA THR A 255 -12.16 -7.22 -1.50
C THR A 255 -11.96 -6.26 -0.34
N GLY A 256 -10.72 -6.22 0.18
CA GLY A 256 -10.32 -5.27 1.22
C GLY A 256 -8.80 -5.12 1.28
N VAL A 257 -8.32 -4.29 2.20
CA VAL A 257 -6.88 -4.19 2.53
C VAL A 257 -6.55 -5.14 3.66
N GLN A 258 -7.35 -5.09 4.72
CA GLN A 258 -7.16 -5.88 5.93
C GLN A 258 -7.99 -7.15 5.91
N ARG A 259 -7.55 -8.10 6.72
CA ARG A 259 -8.38 -9.19 7.19
C ARG A 259 -8.88 -8.81 8.58
N ILE A 260 -10.12 -8.33 8.64
CA ILE A 260 -10.81 -8.19 9.91
C ILE A 260 -10.92 -9.59 10.50
N SER A 261 -10.49 -9.76 11.75
CA SER A 261 -10.36 -11.07 12.38
C SER A 261 -11.58 -11.94 12.12
N LYS A 262 -11.35 -13.23 11.88
CA LYS A 262 -12.44 -14.21 11.80
C LYS A 262 -13.27 -14.16 13.07
N GLU A 263 -12.76 -13.75 14.22
CA GLU A 263 -13.52 -13.65 15.47
C GLU A 263 -14.51 -12.46 15.51
N SER A 264 -14.43 -11.53 14.56
CA SER A 264 -15.26 -10.33 14.46
C SER A 264 -16.40 -10.53 13.43
N VAL A 265 -16.29 -9.96 12.23
CA VAL A 265 -17.35 -9.97 11.19
C VAL A 265 -17.64 -11.36 10.62
N PHE A 266 -16.63 -12.24 10.56
CA PHE A 266 -16.72 -13.53 9.87
C PHE A 266 -16.73 -14.75 10.80
N SER A 267 -17.05 -14.56 12.08
CA SER A 267 -16.93 -15.62 13.11
C SER A 267 -17.84 -16.81 12.85
N ASP A 268 -18.99 -16.53 12.26
CA ASP A 268 -19.98 -17.54 11.95
C ASP A 268 -19.85 -18.10 10.51
N LEU A 269 -18.89 -17.60 9.72
CA LEU A 269 -18.66 -17.92 8.30
C LEU A 269 -17.54 -18.97 8.15
N ASN A 270 -17.93 -20.24 8.20
CA ASN A 270 -17.01 -21.38 8.09
C ASN A 270 -16.59 -21.72 6.64
N ASN A 271 -17.25 -21.16 5.63
CA ASN A 271 -16.98 -21.33 4.20
C ASN A 271 -16.11 -20.23 3.57
N LEU A 272 -15.61 -19.27 4.39
CA LEU A 272 -14.78 -18.16 3.92
C LEU A 272 -13.31 -18.57 3.77
N VAL A 273 -12.81 -18.48 2.52
CA VAL A 273 -11.39 -18.53 2.18
C VAL A 273 -10.85 -17.12 2.10
N VAL A 274 -9.80 -16.83 2.89
CA VAL A 274 -9.10 -15.55 2.83
C VAL A 274 -7.82 -15.73 2.02
N ASN A 275 -7.60 -14.84 1.06
CA ASN A 275 -6.43 -14.82 0.21
C ASN A 275 -5.71 -13.47 0.35
N THR A 276 -4.50 -13.48 0.88
CA THR A 276 -3.64 -12.31 1.09
C THR A 276 -2.46 -12.33 0.11
N SER A 277 -1.62 -11.29 0.14
CA SER A 277 -0.36 -11.25 -0.62
C SER A 277 0.64 -12.35 -0.25
N LEU A 278 0.50 -13.07 0.88
CA LEU A 278 1.34 -14.25 1.16
C LEU A 278 0.88 -15.51 0.40
N ASN A 279 -0.36 -15.55 -0.10
CA ASN A 279 -0.86 -16.74 -0.77
C ASN A 279 -0.44 -16.76 -2.24
N THR A 280 0.05 -17.90 -2.72
CA THR A 280 0.40 -18.14 -4.13
C THR A 280 -0.82 -18.27 -5.04
N LYS A 281 -1.98 -18.66 -4.50
CA LYS A 281 -3.21 -18.66 -5.29
C LYS A 281 -3.57 -17.21 -5.65
N TYR A 282 -3.79 -16.93 -6.93
CA TYR A 282 -4.17 -15.60 -7.47
C TYR A 282 -3.08 -14.51 -7.36
N ASP A 283 -1.81 -14.87 -7.17
CA ASP A 283 -0.71 -13.89 -6.95
C ASP A 283 -0.50 -12.95 -8.15
N GLU A 284 -0.65 -13.43 -9.38
CA GLU A 284 -0.51 -12.63 -10.61
C GLU A 284 -1.74 -11.75 -10.94
N ARG A 285 -2.87 -11.90 -10.24
CA ARG A 285 -4.13 -11.22 -10.60
C ARG A 285 -4.26 -9.81 -10.06
N TYR A 286 -3.36 -9.40 -9.17
CA TYR A 286 -3.34 -8.08 -8.55
C TYR A 286 -1.94 -7.49 -8.64
N GLY A 287 -1.83 -6.24 -9.08
CA GLY A 287 -0.54 -5.67 -9.48
C GLY A 287 -0.19 -6.00 -10.92
N PHE A 288 0.90 -5.42 -11.41
CA PHE A 288 1.44 -5.73 -12.75
C PHE A 288 2.71 -6.55 -12.61
N THR A 289 2.88 -7.58 -13.44
CA THR A 289 4.14 -8.32 -13.50
C THR A 289 5.18 -7.53 -14.30
N GLU A 290 6.45 -7.89 -14.15
CA GLU A 290 7.52 -7.23 -14.90
C GLU A 290 7.31 -7.30 -16.43
N ASP A 291 6.86 -8.44 -16.95
CA ASP A 291 6.59 -8.62 -18.38
C ASP A 291 5.41 -7.77 -18.85
N GLU A 292 4.38 -7.61 -18.03
CA GLU A 292 3.25 -6.73 -18.32
C GLU A 292 3.66 -5.27 -18.37
N VAL A 293 4.51 -4.82 -17.45
CA VAL A 293 4.99 -3.44 -17.44
C VAL A 293 5.93 -3.18 -18.61
N ARG A 294 6.79 -4.15 -18.98
CA ARG A 294 7.60 -4.05 -20.21
C ARG A 294 6.74 -3.96 -21.46
N ALA A 295 5.71 -4.80 -21.58
CA ALA A 295 4.79 -4.75 -22.72
C ALA A 295 4.06 -3.40 -22.80
N LEU A 296 3.62 -2.85 -21.66
CA LEU A 296 3.03 -1.52 -21.60
C LEU A 296 4.02 -0.43 -22.05
N ALA A 297 5.25 -0.46 -21.53
CA ALA A 297 6.30 0.49 -21.92
C ALA A 297 6.59 0.42 -23.43
N ASN A 298 6.68 -0.79 -24.01
CA ASN A 298 6.86 -1.01 -25.44
C ASN A 298 5.68 -0.45 -26.26
N TYR A 299 4.44 -0.73 -25.83
CA TYR A 299 3.23 -0.26 -26.49
C TYR A 299 3.14 1.28 -26.50
N LEU A 300 3.54 1.92 -25.41
CA LEU A 300 3.59 3.38 -25.28
C LEU A 300 4.82 4.02 -25.96
N GLY A 301 5.81 3.22 -26.39
CA GLY A 301 7.05 3.72 -26.96
C GLY A 301 8.05 4.26 -25.92
N GLN A 302 7.91 3.86 -24.65
CA GLN A 302 8.68 4.33 -23.49
C GLN A 302 9.64 3.28 -22.91
N ALA A 303 10.03 2.27 -23.70
CA ALA A 303 10.88 1.16 -23.25
C ALA A 303 12.22 1.60 -22.64
N ALA A 304 12.78 2.73 -23.09
CA ALA A 304 14.05 3.27 -22.59
C ALA A 304 14.01 3.67 -21.10
N HIS A 305 12.83 3.99 -20.57
CA HIS A 305 12.62 4.45 -19.20
C HIS A 305 12.46 3.30 -18.18
N PHE A 306 12.37 2.05 -18.66
CA PHE A 306 12.13 0.88 -17.82
C PHE A 306 13.15 0.68 -16.67
N PRO A 307 14.49 0.86 -16.85
CA PRO A 307 15.45 0.64 -15.77
C PRO A 307 15.26 1.56 -14.56
N GLU A 308 14.89 2.82 -14.79
CA GLU A 308 14.64 3.80 -13.73
C GLU A 308 13.31 3.51 -13.01
N MET A 309 12.25 3.27 -13.80
CA MET A 309 10.94 2.84 -13.32
C MET A 309 11.04 1.60 -12.42
N ARG A 310 11.89 0.63 -12.79
CA ARG A 310 12.13 -0.58 -12.01
C ARG A 310 12.65 -0.25 -10.61
N GLN A 311 13.63 0.62 -10.48
CA GLN A 311 14.16 0.99 -9.16
C GLN A 311 13.12 1.67 -8.27
N TRP A 312 12.23 2.46 -8.88
CA TRP A 312 11.22 3.22 -8.14
C TRP A 312 9.99 2.42 -7.73
N TYR A 313 9.53 1.49 -8.56
CA TYR A 313 8.21 0.89 -8.39
C TYR A 313 8.21 -0.65 -8.32
N ASP A 314 9.31 -1.35 -8.67
CA ASP A 314 9.45 -2.81 -8.53
C ASP A 314 9.75 -3.21 -7.09
N GLY A 315 9.33 -4.40 -6.69
CA GLY A 315 9.88 -5.05 -5.50
C GLY A 315 8.84 -5.60 -4.53
N TYR A 316 7.54 -5.54 -4.83
CA TYR A 316 6.54 -6.25 -4.04
C TYR A 316 6.52 -7.74 -4.39
N ARG A 317 6.65 -8.61 -3.40
CA ARG A 317 6.42 -10.04 -3.54
C ARG A 317 4.98 -10.39 -3.16
N PHE A 318 4.19 -10.88 -4.11
CA PHE A 318 2.91 -11.54 -3.87
C PHE A 318 3.05 -13.03 -4.16
N GLY A 319 2.84 -13.88 -3.16
CA GLY A 319 2.97 -15.33 -3.32
C GLY A 319 4.33 -15.72 -3.91
N SER A 320 4.31 -16.16 -5.16
CA SER A 320 5.51 -16.56 -5.91
C SER A 320 5.99 -15.56 -6.95
N VAL A 321 5.32 -14.40 -7.06
CA VAL A 321 5.50 -13.44 -8.15
C VAL A 321 5.87 -12.05 -7.65
N ASP A 322 6.81 -11.41 -8.34
CA ASP A 322 7.12 -10.00 -8.16
C ASP A 322 6.16 -9.12 -8.96
N VAL A 323 5.58 -8.13 -8.30
CA VAL A 323 4.58 -7.24 -8.88
C VAL A 323 4.88 -5.77 -8.60
N TYR A 324 4.41 -4.94 -9.51
CA TYR A 324 4.44 -3.49 -9.45
C TYR A 324 3.08 -2.97 -8.97
N ASN A 325 3.09 -1.82 -8.30
CA ASN A 325 1.86 -1.09 -7.98
C ASN A 325 1.26 -0.49 -9.27
N PRO A 326 0.02 -0.84 -9.66
CA PRO A 326 -0.61 -0.34 -10.87
C PRO A 326 -0.73 1.19 -10.91
N TRP A 327 -1.09 1.81 -9.78
CA TRP A 327 -1.26 3.26 -9.74
C TRP A 327 0.06 3.99 -9.97
N SER A 328 1.14 3.55 -9.33
CA SER A 328 2.46 4.16 -9.53
C SER A 328 2.96 4.00 -10.97
N VAL A 329 2.84 2.80 -11.55
CA VAL A 329 3.24 2.53 -12.94
C VAL A 329 2.43 3.36 -13.94
N LEU A 330 1.11 3.41 -13.77
CA LEU A 330 0.26 4.17 -14.69
C LEU A 330 0.53 5.67 -14.60
N ASN A 331 0.68 6.22 -13.39
CA ASN A 331 1.00 7.64 -13.24
C ASN A 331 2.39 7.97 -13.76
N TYR A 332 3.39 7.09 -13.58
CA TYR A 332 4.72 7.29 -14.15
C TYR A 332 4.66 7.51 -15.67
N PHE A 333 3.99 6.62 -16.39
CA PHE A 333 3.87 6.75 -17.85
C PHE A 333 2.97 7.92 -18.28
N ASP A 334 1.96 8.29 -17.49
CA ASP A 334 1.06 9.42 -17.77
C ASP A 334 1.73 10.79 -17.53
N ASN A 335 2.73 10.85 -16.65
CA ASN A 335 3.47 12.07 -16.28
C ASN A 335 4.89 12.05 -16.86
N ASP A 336 4.99 11.82 -18.17
CA ASP A 336 6.23 11.94 -18.94
C ASP A 336 7.42 11.10 -18.40
N CYS A 337 7.14 9.97 -17.76
CA CYS A 337 8.13 9.10 -17.12
C CYS A 337 8.93 9.78 -16.01
N GLU A 338 8.30 10.70 -15.26
CA GLU A 338 8.89 11.33 -14.09
C GLU A 338 8.75 10.44 -12.84
N CYS A 339 9.83 10.26 -12.07
CA CYS A 339 9.75 9.52 -10.82
C CYS A 339 9.15 10.36 -9.69
N ALA A 340 8.11 9.85 -9.05
CA ALA A 340 7.44 10.54 -7.93
C ALA A 340 6.72 9.55 -7.00
N PRO A 341 6.42 9.93 -5.75
CA PRO A 341 5.67 9.10 -4.82
C PRO A 341 4.15 9.10 -5.12
N TYR A 342 3.76 8.65 -6.31
CA TYR A 342 2.38 8.65 -6.81
C TYR A 342 1.38 7.93 -5.89
N TRP A 343 1.73 6.77 -5.35
CA TRP A 343 0.90 6.02 -4.42
C TRP A 343 0.80 6.72 -3.07
N GLY A 344 1.93 7.24 -2.57
CA GLY A 344 2.02 8.00 -1.32
C GLY A 344 1.08 9.20 -1.28
N ASN A 345 0.94 9.90 -2.42
CA ASN A 345 0.04 11.05 -2.55
C ASN A 345 -1.45 10.71 -2.47
N THR A 346 -1.83 9.43 -2.54
CA THR A 346 -3.24 8.99 -2.47
C THR A 346 -3.64 8.38 -1.13
N SER A 347 -2.73 8.30 -0.17
CA SER A 347 -2.93 7.61 1.11
C SER A 347 -2.58 8.52 2.28
N SER A 348 -3.24 8.35 3.42
CA SER A 348 -2.96 9.16 4.62
C SER A 348 -1.61 8.86 5.29
N ASN A 349 -0.79 7.92 4.76
CA ASN A 349 0.47 7.42 5.33
C ASN A 349 0.43 7.11 6.84
N ALA A 350 -0.78 6.97 7.40
CA ALA A 350 -1.03 6.93 8.83
C ALA A 350 -0.33 5.77 9.55
N PRO A 351 -0.20 4.55 8.97
CA PRO A 351 0.58 3.48 9.60
C PRO A 351 2.06 3.85 9.79
N ILE A 352 2.71 4.45 8.79
CA ILE A 352 4.11 4.88 8.90
C ILE A 352 4.21 6.02 9.91
N ALA A 353 3.33 7.02 9.80
CA ALA A 353 3.32 8.16 10.72
C ALA A 353 3.15 7.70 12.18
N ALA A 354 2.22 6.77 12.44
CA ALA A 354 2.02 6.19 13.77
C ALA A 354 3.29 5.46 14.27
N MET A 355 3.94 4.67 13.40
CA MET A 355 5.19 4.00 13.74
C MET A 355 6.32 4.97 14.07
N VAL A 356 6.52 5.95 13.21
CA VAL A 356 7.64 6.89 13.34
C VAL A 356 7.40 7.83 14.51
N ARG A 357 6.19 8.35 14.71
CA ARG A 357 5.91 9.30 15.81
C ARG A 357 5.84 8.63 17.18
N GLY A 358 5.24 7.44 17.27
CA GLY A 358 5.10 6.69 18.53
C GLY A 358 6.30 5.80 18.88
N GLY A 359 7.28 5.67 17.97
CA GLY A 359 8.38 4.72 18.12
C GLY A 359 9.42 5.13 19.15
N ASP A 360 9.69 4.21 20.08
CA ASP A 360 10.82 4.27 21.02
C ASP A 360 12.17 4.07 20.31
N ALA A 361 13.28 4.20 21.06
CA ALA A 361 14.63 4.06 20.51
C ALA A 361 14.88 2.68 19.87
N ARG A 362 14.25 1.60 20.38
CA ARG A 362 14.41 0.24 19.85
C ARG A 362 13.69 0.09 18.52
N LEU A 363 12.48 0.61 18.40
CA LEU A 363 11.70 0.61 17.16
C LEU A 363 12.39 1.47 16.12
N MET A 364 12.80 2.69 16.47
CA MET A 364 13.48 3.58 15.53
C MET A 364 14.78 3.01 14.97
N ARG A 365 15.53 2.23 15.78
CA ARG A 365 16.71 1.51 15.27
C ARG A 365 16.34 0.53 14.14
N LYS A 366 15.22 -0.18 14.27
CA LYS A 366 14.71 -1.07 13.21
C LYS A 366 14.26 -0.27 11.98
N VAL A 367 13.61 0.88 12.19
CA VAL A 367 13.18 1.76 11.10
C VAL A 367 14.37 2.31 10.32
N TYR A 368 15.44 2.77 10.98
CA TYR A 368 16.66 3.19 10.31
C TYR A 368 17.32 2.04 9.56
N GLY A 369 17.40 0.86 10.18
CA GLY A 369 17.93 -0.34 9.54
C GLY A 369 17.15 -0.78 8.29
N LEU A 370 15.85 -0.47 8.20
CA LEU A 370 15.03 -0.72 7.01
C LEU A 370 15.39 0.21 5.83
N LEU A 371 15.87 1.42 6.12
CA LEU A 371 16.24 2.43 5.12
C LEU A 371 17.69 2.31 4.63
N GLU A 372 18.46 1.38 5.21
CA GLU A 372 19.77 0.99 4.70
C GLU A 372 19.64 0.15 3.42
N THR A 373 20.66 0.16 2.57
CA THR A 373 20.70 -0.68 1.36
C THR A 373 20.59 -2.16 1.73
N GLY A 374 19.56 -2.85 1.21
CA GLY A 374 19.28 -4.25 1.55
C GLY A 374 18.74 -4.46 2.98
N GLY A 375 18.35 -3.36 3.64
CA GLY A 375 17.80 -3.32 4.98
C GLY A 375 16.56 -4.16 5.15
N SER A 376 16.41 -4.75 6.34
CA SER A 376 15.25 -5.58 6.67
C SER A 376 15.03 -5.67 8.17
N VAL A 377 13.81 -6.01 8.55
CA VAL A 377 13.46 -6.33 9.93
C VAL A 377 12.88 -7.73 10.02
N GLU A 378 13.26 -8.48 11.05
CA GLU A 378 12.63 -9.74 11.38
C GLU A 378 11.40 -9.50 12.26
N ALA A 379 10.24 -9.94 11.78
CA ALA A 379 8.99 -9.88 12.51
C ALA A 379 8.05 -11.01 12.09
N ALA A 380 7.27 -11.52 13.05
CA ALA A 380 6.16 -12.40 12.75
C ALA A 380 4.99 -11.60 12.16
N LEU A 381 4.28 -12.19 11.20
CA LEU A 381 3.11 -11.57 10.58
C LEU A 381 1.84 -12.26 11.08
N ASP A 382 1.08 -11.55 11.91
CA ASP A 382 -0.28 -11.94 12.24
C ASP A 382 -1.24 -11.19 11.29
N LEU A 383 -1.55 -11.87 10.18
CA LEU A 383 -2.48 -11.33 9.18
C LEU A 383 -3.93 -11.31 9.67
N SER A 384 -4.25 -11.71 10.90
CA SER A 384 -5.59 -11.59 11.49
C SER A 384 -5.76 -10.34 12.37
N VAL A 385 -4.70 -9.55 12.54
CA VAL A 385 -4.69 -8.31 13.33
C VAL A 385 -5.69 -7.30 12.77
N VAL A 386 -6.52 -6.77 13.67
CA VAL A 386 -7.33 -5.58 13.43
C VAL A 386 -6.52 -4.37 13.91
N PHE A 387 -6.50 -3.32 13.10
CA PHE A 387 -5.75 -2.08 13.36
C PHE A 387 -5.99 -1.50 14.78
N GLY A 388 -7.10 -1.82 15.45
CA GLY A 388 -7.41 -1.40 16.84
C GLY A 388 -6.47 -1.92 17.93
N ASP A 389 -5.62 -2.91 17.63
CA ASP A 389 -4.67 -3.48 18.59
C ASP A 389 -3.37 -2.66 18.74
N LEU A 390 -3.20 -1.54 18.03
CA LEU A 390 -1.95 -0.79 18.01
C LEU A 390 -1.51 -0.25 19.38
N ASP A 391 -2.46 0.10 20.26
CA ASP A 391 -2.15 0.56 21.62
C ASP A 391 -1.70 -0.58 22.54
N ALA A 392 -1.99 -1.84 22.19
CA ALA A 392 -1.74 -3.02 23.02
C ALA A 392 -0.57 -3.89 22.56
N LYS A 393 -0.19 -3.85 21.27
CA LYS A 393 0.83 -4.75 20.68
C LYS A 393 1.69 -4.03 19.62
N PRO A 394 2.88 -3.53 19.96
CA PRO A 394 3.82 -2.93 19.00
C PRO A 394 4.15 -3.83 17.80
N GLU A 395 4.11 -5.15 17.97
CA GLU A 395 4.37 -6.15 16.92
C GLU A 395 3.27 -6.19 15.86
N ALA A 396 2.04 -5.79 16.20
CA ALA A 396 0.91 -5.68 15.27
C ALA A 396 1.16 -4.69 14.13
N LEU A 397 2.02 -3.69 14.39
CA LEU A 397 2.38 -2.65 13.45
C LEU A 397 3.11 -3.18 12.22
N TRP A 398 3.96 -4.21 12.37
CA TRP A 398 4.64 -4.84 11.25
C TRP A 398 3.65 -5.56 10.32
N SER A 399 2.68 -6.25 10.91
CA SER A 399 1.60 -6.92 10.17
C SER A 399 0.75 -5.92 9.40
N LEU A 400 0.47 -4.78 10.04
CA LEU A 400 -0.27 -3.70 9.41
C LEU A 400 0.48 -3.05 8.24
N LEU A 401 1.75 -2.70 8.44
CA LEU A 401 2.58 -2.11 7.39
C LEU A 401 2.69 -3.05 6.20
N TYR A 402 2.82 -4.36 6.44
CA TYR A 402 2.79 -5.38 5.39
C TYR A 402 1.45 -5.40 4.64
N LEU A 403 0.31 -5.53 5.33
CA LEU A 403 -1.02 -5.57 4.71
C LEU A 403 -1.34 -4.29 3.91
N ALA A 404 -0.87 -3.14 4.41
CA ALA A 404 -1.06 -1.85 3.76
C ALA A 404 -0.13 -1.63 2.55
N GLY A 405 0.90 -2.47 2.36
CA GLY A 405 1.85 -2.35 1.25
C GLY A 405 3.09 -1.50 1.54
N TYR A 406 3.36 -1.16 2.80
CA TYR A 406 4.58 -0.44 3.18
C TYR A 406 5.78 -1.37 3.40
N LEU A 407 5.54 -2.68 3.53
CA LEU A 407 6.56 -3.72 3.63
C LEU A 407 6.20 -4.91 2.75
N THR A 408 7.21 -5.70 2.39
CA THR A 408 7.09 -6.95 1.65
C THR A 408 8.07 -8.00 2.18
N THR A 409 7.91 -9.26 1.77
CA THR A 409 8.76 -10.39 2.19
C THR A 409 8.89 -11.39 1.05
N ASP A 410 10.10 -11.91 0.85
CA ASP A 410 10.35 -12.99 -0.10
C ASP A 410 9.98 -14.37 0.47
N ASP A 411 9.84 -14.47 1.79
CA ASP A 411 9.34 -15.65 2.49
C ASP A 411 7.80 -15.64 2.55
N THR A 412 7.20 -16.46 1.70
CA THR A 412 5.74 -16.68 1.60
C THR A 412 5.31 -18.05 2.13
N GLU A 413 6.20 -18.76 2.82
CA GLU A 413 5.88 -20.05 3.41
C GLU A 413 4.86 -19.92 4.54
N GLN A 414 4.03 -20.96 4.69
CA GLN A 414 3.03 -21.07 5.75
C GLN A 414 2.20 -19.78 5.94
N PRO A 415 1.47 -19.31 4.92
CA PRO A 415 0.85 -17.98 4.89
C PRO A 415 -0.21 -17.73 5.97
N ASN A 416 -0.65 -18.80 6.67
CA ASN A 416 -1.62 -18.74 7.77
C ASN A 416 -0.98 -18.86 9.15
N SER A 417 0.35 -19.04 9.25
CA SER A 417 1.05 -19.14 10.52
C SER A 417 1.47 -17.77 11.02
N LYS A 418 0.99 -17.43 12.22
CA LYS A 418 1.36 -16.22 12.97
C LYS A 418 2.69 -16.34 13.70
N ASP A 419 3.26 -17.54 13.79
CA ASP A 419 4.47 -17.82 14.56
C ASP A 419 5.74 -17.78 13.70
N VAL A 420 5.59 -17.77 12.37
CA VAL A 420 6.71 -17.69 11.43
C VAL A 420 7.24 -16.25 11.40
N VAL A 421 8.47 -16.09 11.87
CA VAL A 421 9.25 -14.86 11.77
C VAL A 421 9.77 -14.73 10.35
N ARG A 422 9.51 -13.59 9.72
CA ARG A 422 9.86 -13.31 8.32
C ARG A 422 10.77 -12.10 8.22
N ARG A 423 11.61 -12.10 7.20
CA ARG A 423 12.45 -10.96 6.84
C ARG A 423 11.64 -9.97 6.01
N LEU A 424 11.19 -8.89 6.63
CA LEU A 424 10.43 -7.82 5.98
C LEU A 424 11.37 -6.74 5.45
N ARG A 425 11.10 -6.23 4.24
CA ARG A 425 11.85 -5.14 3.61
C ARG A 425 10.91 -4.08 3.05
N ILE A 426 11.43 -2.86 2.88
CA ILE A 426 10.77 -1.82 2.08
C ILE A 426 10.81 -2.27 0.61
N PRO A 427 9.68 -2.25 -0.13
CA PRO A 427 9.64 -2.82 -1.47
C PRO A 427 10.49 -2.04 -2.48
N ASN A 428 10.45 -0.71 -2.45
CA ASN A 428 11.01 0.14 -3.51
C ASN A 428 11.33 1.57 -3.04
N LEU A 429 11.91 2.41 -3.93
CA LEU A 429 12.30 3.78 -3.58
C LEU A 429 11.11 4.70 -3.30
N GLU A 430 9.96 4.48 -3.96
CA GLU A 430 8.74 5.23 -3.66
C GLU A 430 8.37 5.06 -2.18
N ILE A 431 8.29 3.83 -1.68
CA ILE A 431 7.96 3.59 -0.28
C ILE A 431 9.07 4.08 0.65
N ALA A 432 10.34 3.89 0.29
CA ALA A 432 11.46 4.42 1.07
C ALA A 432 11.37 5.94 1.26
N SER A 433 10.92 6.68 0.24
CA SER A 433 10.72 8.13 0.34
C SER A 433 9.63 8.53 1.35
N LEU A 434 8.58 7.71 1.51
CA LEU A 434 7.52 7.96 2.49
C LEU A 434 8.03 7.79 3.91
N TYR A 435 8.80 6.73 4.15
CA TYR A 435 9.50 6.54 5.43
C TYR A 435 10.46 7.70 5.73
N ARG A 436 11.26 8.10 4.74
CA ARG A 436 12.18 9.25 4.86
C ARG A 436 11.41 10.53 5.21
N SER A 437 10.29 10.80 4.54
CA SER A 437 9.47 11.98 4.81
C SER A 437 8.93 12.00 6.25
N GLU A 438 8.38 10.89 6.74
CA GLU A 438 7.86 10.84 8.12
C GLU A 438 8.96 10.99 9.18
N ILE A 439 10.16 10.48 8.91
CA ILE A 439 11.33 10.70 9.78
C ILE A 439 11.71 12.18 9.77
N ILE A 440 11.87 12.80 8.60
CA ILE A 440 12.19 14.22 8.48
C ILE A 440 11.15 15.07 9.22
N ASP A 441 9.86 14.78 9.06
CA ASP A 441 8.80 15.53 9.72
C ASP A 441 8.84 15.37 11.25
N ARG A 442 9.12 14.16 11.76
CA ARG A 442 9.36 13.94 13.20
C ARG A 442 10.54 14.77 13.69
N PHE A 443 11.68 14.73 13.01
CA PHE A 443 12.90 15.38 13.48
C PHE A 443 12.90 16.90 13.23
N ALA A 444 12.13 17.40 12.27
CA ALA A 444 11.84 18.82 12.13
C ALA A 444 11.03 19.34 13.33
N GLN A 445 10.04 18.58 13.82
CA GLN A 445 9.31 18.94 15.05
C GLN A 445 10.23 18.95 16.28
N ILE A 446 11.11 17.95 16.39
CA ILE A 446 12.14 17.88 17.45
C ILE A 446 13.10 19.08 17.35
N ALA A 447 13.51 19.47 16.14
CA ALA A 447 14.41 20.59 15.93
C ALA A 447 13.77 21.98 16.21
N GLY A 448 12.46 22.05 16.50
CA GLY A 448 11.74 23.31 16.69
C GLY A 448 11.12 23.88 15.42
N GLY A 449 11.22 23.17 14.29
CA GLY A 449 10.66 23.56 13.00
C GLY A 449 11.50 23.08 11.82
N ARG A 450 10.94 23.21 10.60
CA ARG A 450 11.70 22.91 9.37
C ARG A 450 12.86 23.88 9.16
N ASP A 451 12.69 25.16 9.48
CA ASP A 451 13.74 26.18 9.28
C ASP A 451 14.96 25.89 10.17
N CYS A 452 14.75 25.60 11.46
CA CYS A 452 15.82 25.20 12.38
C CYS A 452 16.56 23.93 11.92
N LEU A 453 15.81 22.93 11.41
CA LEU A 453 16.43 21.73 10.85
C LEU A 453 17.30 22.06 9.61
N ILE A 454 16.84 22.96 8.75
CA ILE A 454 17.58 23.42 7.57
C ILE A 454 18.85 24.18 7.98
N ASP A 455 18.79 25.03 9.01
CA ASP A 455 19.94 25.78 9.48
C ASP A 455 20.99 24.85 10.13
N LEU A 456 20.55 23.85 10.91
CA LEU A 456 21.41 22.76 11.40
C LEU A 456 22.11 22.02 10.24
N HIS A 457 21.37 21.66 9.18
CA HIS A 457 21.94 20.98 8.00
C HIS A 457 22.94 21.87 7.26
N ARG A 458 22.66 23.17 7.14
CA ARG A 458 23.56 24.12 6.48
C ARG A 458 24.88 24.22 7.25
N ALA A 459 24.83 24.42 8.57
CA ALA A 459 26.02 24.51 9.41
C ALA A 459 26.91 23.25 9.30
N LEU A 460 26.29 22.06 9.28
CA LEU A 460 26.99 20.79 9.08
C LEU A 460 27.69 20.69 7.70
N VAL A 461 27.03 21.11 6.62
CA VAL A 461 27.58 20.98 5.27
C VAL A 461 28.63 22.05 4.97
N ASP A 462 28.52 23.22 5.59
CA ASP A 462 29.45 24.33 5.41
C ASP A 462 30.75 24.14 6.20
N GLY A 463 30.80 23.22 7.16
CA GLY A 463 31.97 23.00 8.02
C GLY A 463 32.00 23.92 9.24
N ASP A 464 30.90 24.60 9.56
CA ASP A 464 30.81 25.58 10.65
C ASP A 464 30.52 24.88 11.97
N ALA A 465 31.58 24.56 12.72
CA ALA A 465 31.48 23.83 13.98
C ALA A 465 30.72 24.61 15.06
N ASP A 466 30.89 25.93 15.11
CA ASP A 466 30.28 26.79 16.13
C ASP A 466 28.78 26.92 15.86
N ALA A 467 28.39 27.21 14.62
CA ALA A 467 26.97 27.27 14.25
C ALA A 467 26.28 25.91 14.40
N PHE A 468 26.96 24.81 14.04
CA PHE A 468 26.41 23.47 14.20
C PHE A 468 26.21 23.12 15.68
N ALA A 469 27.14 23.54 16.55
CA ALA A 469 27.02 23.35 17.99
C ALA A 469 25.84 24.14 18.58
N GLU A 470 25.68 25.40 18.18
CA GLU A 470 24.59 26.29 18.64
C GLU A 470 23.21 25.72 18.27
N GLU A 471 23.02 25.34 17.00
CA GLU A 471 21.75 24.76 16.54
C GLU A 471 21.45 23.44 17.26
N LEU A 472 22.45 22.56 17.41
CA LEU A 472 22.26 21.28 18.09
C LEU A 472 21.97 21.45 19.59
N GLU A 473 22.60 22.42 20.26
CA GLU A 473 22.31 22.75 21.66
C GLU A 473 20.88 23.27 21.81
N GLY A 474 20.42 24.12 20.88
CA GLY A 474 19.04 24.57 20.78
C GLY A 474 18.05 23.40 20.72
N VAL A 475 18.35 22.36 19.92
CA VAL A 475 17.55 21.13 19.86
C VAL A 475 17.52 20.42 21.22
N LEU A 476 18.68 20.22 21.88
CA LEU A 476 18.75 19.53 23.17
C LEU A 476 18.01 20.27 24.29
N LEU A 477 18.04 21.61 24.28
CA LEU A 477 17.33 22.44 25.24
C LEU A 477 15.82 22.30 25.10
N ASN A 478 15.29 22.30 23.87
CA ASN A 478 13.86 22.38 23.58
C ASN A 478 13.14 21.04 23.43
N SER A 479 13.83 19.96 23.08
CA SER A 479 13.17 18.72 22.63
C SER A 479 13.41 17.51 23.54
N ALA A 480 14.52 17.47 24.25
CA ALA A 480 14.91 16.29 25.03
C ALA A 480 14.45 16.40 26.48
N SER A 481 13.66 15.41 26.92
CA SER A 481 13.58 15.10 28.35
C SER A 481 14.97 14.67 28.80
N PHE A 482 15.46 15.24 29.90
CA PHE A 482 16.76 14.89 30.48
C PHE A 482 16.90 13.37 30.74
N TYR A 483 15.78 12.66 30.91
CA TYR A 483 15.74 11.22 31.14
C TYR A 483 16.04 10.36 29.89
N ASP A 484 15.85 10.88 28.68
CA ASP A 484 16.07 10.13 27.43
C ASP A 484 17.54 10.18 26.96
N LEU A 485 18.29 11.19 27.41
CA LEU A 485 19.72 11.43 27.08
C LEU A 485 20.66 10.79 28.09
N ALA A 486 20.52 9.48 28.30
CA ALA A 486 21.24 8.75 29.36
C ALA A 486 22.53 8.05 28.91
N SER A 487 22.80 8.00 27.60
CA SER A 487 23.90 7.24 26.98
C SER A 487 24.34 7.83 25.63
N GLU A 488 25.56 7.50 25.19
CA GLU A 488 26.06 7.82 23.83
C GLU A 488 25.10 7.35 22.73
N ASN A 489 24.52 6.16 22.88
CA ASN A 489 23.54 5.62 21.93
C ASN A 489 22.27 6.49 21.85
N SER A 490 21.87 7.21 22.90
CA SER A 490 20.73 8.13 22.83
C SER A 490 21.02 9.32 21.91
N TYR A 491 22.20 9.93 22.04
CA TYR A 491 22.65 11.03 21.17
C TYR A 491 22.89 10.55 19.73
N HIS A 492 23.46 9.36 19.58
CA HIS A 492 23.61 8.72 18.27
C HIS A 492 22.28 8.61 17.53
N MET A 493 21.23 8.09 18.19
CA MET A 493 19.91 7.92 17.58
C MET A 493 19.26 9.27 17.25
N LEU A 494 19.43 10.29 18.10
CA LEU A 494 18.96 11.64 17.84
C LEU A 494 19.66 12.24 16.61
N LEU A 495 20.99 12.17 16.55
CA LEU A 495 21.77 12.68 15.43
C LEU A 495 21.45 11.95 14.13
N VAL A 496 21.36 10.61 14.11
CA VAL A 496 20.93 9.88 12.92
C VAL A 496 19.58 10.40 12.43
N GLY A 497 18.62 10.62 13.32
CA GLY A 497 17.31 11.19 12.97
C GLY A 497 17.38 12.62 12.41
N LEU A 498 18.12 13.51 13.08
CA LEU A 498 18.31 14.90 12.64
C LEU A 498 19.02 14.99 11.29
N LEU A 499 19.85 14.01 10.93
CA LEU A 499 20.62 14.00 9.69
C LEU A 499 19.87 13.37 8.50
N PHE A 500 18.62 12.95 8.66
CA PHE A 500 17.77 12.67 7.50
C PHE A 500 17.39 13.97 6.78
N GLY A 501 17.42 13.95 5.45
CA GLY A 501 16.99 15.08 4.64
C GLY A 501 18.07 16.10 4.30
N VAL A 502 19.33 15.90 4.71
CA VAL A 502 20.44 16.82 4.42
C VAL A 502 20.56 17.01 2.90
N PRO A 503 20.42 18.25 2.37
CA PRO A 503 20.39 18.48 0.92
C PRO A 503 21.65 18.01 0.18
N GLY A 504 21.46 17.14 -0.82
CA GLY A 504 22.54 16.59 -1.65
C GLY A 504 23.23 15.35 -1.07
N TYR A 505 22.71 14.79 0.02
CA TYR A 505 23.19 13.56 0.66
C TYR A 505 22.09 12.51 0.77
N GLY A 506 22.51 11.24 0.76
CA GLY A 506 21.65 10.08 0.96
C GLY A 506 21.13 9.96 2.40
N ASN A 507 20.59 8.81 2.76
CA ASN A 507 20.24 8.52 4.15
C ASN A 507 21.52 8.42 5.02
N PRO A 508 21.49 8.88 6.29
CA PRO A 508 22.60 8.71 7.19
C PRO A 508 22.90 7.23 7.40
N VAL A 509 24.16 6.86 7.15
CA VAL A 509 24.67 5.52 7.42
C VAL A 509 25.28 5.55 8.80
N SER A 510 24.96 4.57 9.65
CA SER A 510 25.56 4.49 10.97
C SER A 510 26.30 3.18 11.16
N ASN A 511 27.34 3.18 12.00
CA ASN A 511 27.85 1.95 12.59
C ASN A 511 28.42 0.92 11.59
N ARG A 512 28.99 1.39 10.47
CA ARG A 512 29.62 0.54 9.45
C ARG A 512 31.13 0.51 9.57
N GLU A 513 31.72 -0.60 9.13
CA GLU A 513 33.18 -0.74 9.06
C GLU A 513 33.75 0.16 7.97
N ALA A 514 34.78 0.92 8.32
CA ALA A 514 35.59 1.69 7.39
C ALA A 514 37.01 1.87 7.95
N GLY A 515 38.01 1.91 7.06
CA GLY A 515 39.40 2.01 7.47
C GLY A 515 39.79 0.88 8.44
N ARG A 516 40.15 1.23 9.67
CA ARG A 516 40.58 0.31 10.75
C ARG A 516 39.60 0.21 11.92
N GLY A 517 38.33 0.53 11.70
CA GLY A 517 37.31 0.46 12.75
C GLY A 517 35.90 0.68 12.21
N ARG A 518 35.04 1.23 13.05
CA ARG A 518 33.63 1.50 12.78
C ARG A 518 33.34 2.94 13.14
N PHE A 519 32.90 3.73 12.17
CA PHE A 519 32.48 5.11 12.41
C PHE A 519 31.08 5.13 13.01
N ASP A 520 30.74 6.20 13.72
CA ASP A 520 29.39 6.35 14.27
C ASP A 520 28.39 6.74 13.18
N ILE A 521 28.53 7.91 12.53
CA ILE A 521 27.60 8.37 11.49
C ILE A 521 28.34 8.89 10.27
N ARG A 522 27.82 8.61 9.07
CA ARG A 522 28.34 9.11 7.81
C ARG A 522 27.22 9.56 6.87
N LEU A 523 27.44 10.70 6.22
CA LEU A 523 26.65 11.16 5.08
C LEU A 523 27.47 11.01 3.80
N VAL A 524 26.89 10.28 2.84
CA VAL A 524 27.47 10.07 1.52
C VAL A 524 26.77 11.00 0.53
N PRO A 525 27.52 11.82 -0.23
CA PRO A 525 26.93 12.74 -1.20
C PRO A 525 26.32 11.98 -2.39
N GLU A 526 25.17 12.44 -2.86
CA GLU A 526 24.50 11.89 -4.06
C GLU A 526 24.89 12.61 -5.34
N ARG A 527 25.60 13.75 -5.22
CA ARG A 527 26.11 14.55 -6.34
C ARG A 527 27.58 14.89 -6.16
N ALA A 528 28.29 15.00 -7.28
CA ALA A 528 29.69 15.43 -7.29
C ALA A 528 29.83 16.84 -6.68
N GLY A 529 30.97 17.09 -6.01
CA GLY A 529 31.30 18.41 -5.44
C GLY A 529 30.91 18.62 -3.97
N LEU A 530 30.25 17.64 -3.33
CA LEU A 530 30.00 17.65 -1.88
C LEU A 530 30.98 16.70 -1.16
N PRO A 531 31.53 17.09 0.00
CA PRO A 531 32.44 16.23 0.76
C PRO A 531 31.68 15.07 1.40
N THR A 532 32.37 13.97 1.71
CA THR A 532 31.79 12.97 2.65
C THR A 532 31.83 13.56 4.06
N VAL A 533 30.73 13.45 4.81
CA VAL A 533 30.69 13.91 6.21
C VAL A 533 30.78 12.70 7.13
N THR A 534 31.75 12.66 8.05
CA THR A 534 31.90 11.62 9.06
C THR A 534 31.82 12.24 10.45
N LEU A 535 30.97 11.69 11.32
CA LEU A 535 30.79 12.11 12.71
C LEU A 535 31.22 10.98 13.64
N GLU A 536 31.91 11.34 14.71
CA GLU A 536 32.28 10.47 15.83
C GLU A 536 31.81 11.11 17.14
N LEU A 537 31.18 10.32 18.01
CA LEU A 537 30.52 10.78 19.22
C LEU A 537 31.30 10.33 20.46
N LYS A 538 31.19 11.14 21.53
CA LYS A 538 31.60 10.81 22.89
C LYS A 538 30.53 11.23 23.87
N PHE A 539 30.41 10.49 24.96
CA PHE A 539 29.52 10.83 26.07
C PHE A 539 30.23 10.68 27.41
N GLU A 540 30.11 11.70 28.26
CA GLU A 540 30.58 11.65 29.65
C GLU A 540 29.57 12.37 30.55
N ARG A 541 29.18 11.74 31.67
CA ARG A 541 28.20 12.33 32.60
C ARG A 541 28.85 13.40 33.46
N GLY A 542 28.26 14.60 33.46
CA GLY A 542 28.70 15.68 34.34
C GLY A 542 30.03 16.30 33.92
N ALA A 543 30.45 16.11 32.67
CA ALA A 543 31.61 16.80 32.12
C ALA A 543 31.33 18.32 32.04
N ASP A 544 32.35 19.11 32.38
CA ASP A 544 32.37 20.54 32.20
C ASP A 544 32.79 20.91 30.76
N THR A 545 32.75 22.20 30.42
CA THR A 545 33.06 22.70 29.08
C THR A 545 34.45 22.27 28.60
N GLY A 546 35.47 22.38 29.45
CA GLY A 546 36.84 22.00 29.08
C GLY A 546 36.99 20.49 28.83
N ARG A 547 36.28 19.66 29.61
CA ARG A 547 36.25 18.21 29.38
C ARG A 547 35.52 17.84 28.10
N LEU A 548 34.41 18.52 27.78
CA LEU A 548 33.67 18.32 26.52
C LEU A 548 34.53 18.69 25.30
N GLU A 549 35.22 19.83 25.33
CA GLU A 549 36.14 20.24 24.25
C GLU A 549 37.25 19.20 24.03
N ALA A 550 37.84 18.67 25.11
CA ALA A 550 38.85 17.62 25.02
C ALA A 550 38.28 16.33 24.40
N LEU A 551 37.10 15.90 24.80
CA LEU A 551 36.43 14.71 24.26
C LEU A 551 36.05 14.89 22.78
N ALA A 552 35.61 16.09 22.36
CA ALA A 552 35.31 16.39 20.97
C ALA A 552 36.58 16.33 20.11
N ALA A 553 37.71 16.85 20.61
CA ALA A 553 39.00 16.74 19.94
C ALA A 553 39.50 15.27 19.88
N GLU A 554 39.29 14.48 20.94
CA GLU A 554 39.60 13.03 20.95
C GLU A 554 38.79 12.28 19.89
N ALA A 555 37.49 12.59 19.75
CA ALA A 555 36.62 12.01 18.73
C ALA A 555 37.09 12.37 17.31
N LEU A 556 37.45 13.63 17.07
CA LEU A 556 37.96 14.08 15.78
C LEU A 556 39.29 13.38 15.43
N ALA A 557 40.21 13.28 16.39
CA ALA A 557 41.48 12.57 16.21
C ALA A 557 41.28 11.07 15.96
N GLN A 558 40.24 10.46 16.54
CA GLN A 558 39.89 9.06 16.32
C GLN A 558 39.51 8.80 14.84
N ILE A 559 38.77 9.71 14.20
CA ILE A 559 38.42 9.60 12.77
C ILE A 559 39.68 9.51 11.91
N GLU A 560 40.68 10.37 12.19
CA GLU A 560 41.96 10.37 11.49
C GLU A 560 42.77 9.11 11.76
N ALA A 561 42.98 8.75 13.03
CA ALA A 561 43.79 7.61 13.44
C ALA A 561 43.27 6.27 12.88
N ARG A 562 41.94 6.14 12.78
CA ARG A 562 41.28 4.96 12.22
C ARG A 562 41.11 5.02 10.71
N ALA A 563 41.45 6.14 10.08
CA ALA A 563 41.33 6.38 8.64
C ALA A 563 39.93 6.05 8.11
N TYR A 564 38.88 6.44 8.84
CA TYR A 564 37.49 6.16 8.46
C TYR A 564 37.16 6.66 7.05
N ASP A 565 37.77 7.77 6.63
CA ASP A 565 37.48 8.42 5.34
C ASP A 565 38.43 7.98 4.21
N ALA A 566 39.19 6.89 4.39
CA ALA A 566 40.14 6.42 3.36
C ALA A 566 39.47 6.03 2.02
N GLY A 567 38.15 5.76 2.01
CA GLY A 567 37.35 5.54 0.80
C GLY A 567 36.50 6.74 0.36
N ALA A 568 36.50 7.85 1.11
CA ALA A 568 35.67 9.01 0.84
C ALA A 568 36.17 9.87 -0.35
N THR A 569 37.39 9.64 -0.82
CA THR A 569 38.04 10.39 -1.90
C THR A 569 37.43 10.15 -3.28
N GLU A 570 36.52 9.18 -3.43
CA GLU A 570 35.84 8.92 -4.71
C GLU A 570 34.88 10.05 -5.14
N SER A 571 34.40 10.90 -4.22
CA SER A 571 33.47 12.00 -4.54
C SER A 571 34.15 13.26 -5.10
N GLY A 572 35.48 13.31 -5.11
CA GLY A 572 36.28 14.42 -5.65
C GLY A 572 36.28 15.71 -4.82
N ALA A 573 35.54 15.78 -3.70
CA ALA A 573 35.41 16.99 -2.87
C ALA A 573 35.96 16.83 -1.43
N GLY A 574 36.67 15.73 -1.15
CA GLY A 574 37.32 15.48 0.14
C GLY A 574 36.35 15.05 1.25
N SER A 575 36.70 15.34 2.50
CA SER A 575 35.97 14.91 3.70
C SER A 575 35.78 16.04 4.70
N LEU A 576 34.60 16.12 5.30
CA LEU A 576 34.31 16.89 6.51
C LEU A 576 34.20 15.93 7.69
N ARG A 577 34.85 16.27 8.80
CA ARG A 577 34.96 15.42 9.99
C ARG A 577 34.47 16.18 11.19
N TYR A 578 33.68 15.54 12.03
CA TYR A 578 33.13 16.12 13.25
C TYR A 578 33.36 15.18 14.43
N GLY A 579 34.05 15.66 15.45
CA GLY A 579 34.07 15.05 16.77
C GLY A 579 33.08 15.78 17.68
N ILE A 580 32.14 15.05 18.28
CA ILE A 580 31.06 15.65 19.10
C ILE A 580 31.05 14.99 20.47
N ALA A 581 31.09 15.79 21.54
CA ALA A 581 30.99 15.32 22.91
C ALA A 581 29.72 15.81 23.58
N PHE A 582 29.06 14.96 24.37
CA PHE A 582 27.82 15.28 25.07
C PHE A 582 27.88 15.03 26.58
N SER A 583 27.22 15.90 27.35
CA SER A 583 26.96 15.76 28.79
C SER A 583 25.60 16.39 29.14
N GLY A 584 24.56 15.56 29.28
CA GLY A 584 23.19 16.04 29.52
C GLY A 584 22.68 16.87 28.35
N LYS A 585 22.48 18.17 28.55
CA LYS A 585 22.06 19.10 27.48
C LYS A 585 23.20 19.95 26.93
N SER A 586 24.41 19.80 27.47
CA SER A 586 25.61 20.52 27.01
C SER A 586 26.39 19.66 26.02
N LEU A 587 27.05 20.31 25.06
CA LEU A 587 27.87 19.64 24.06
C LEU A 587 29.08 20.49 23.65
N ALA A 588 30.05 19.85 22.99
CA ALA A 588 31.13 20.53 22.28
C ALA A 588 31.35 19.85 20.92
N VAL A 589 31.73 20.64 19.91
CA VAL A 589 31.99 20.18 18.55
C VAL A 589 33.39 20.60 18.13
N ALA A 590 34.15 19.67 17.54
CA ALA A 590 35.39 19.96 16.83
C ALA A 590 35.25 19.48 15.39
N ALA A 591 35.66 20.30 14.41
CA ALA A 591 35.57 19.95 13.00
C ALA A 591 36.90 20.11 12.25
N ASP A 592 37.10 19.30 11.22
CA ASP A 592 38.22 19.39 10.29
C ASP A 592 37.73 19.17 8.85
N ARG A 593 38.34 19.88 7.89
CA ARG A 593 38.07 19.73 6.45
C ARG A 593 39.33 19.25 5.75
N ARG A 594 39.25 18.04 5.20
CA ARG A 594 40.31 17.48 4.37
C ARG A 594 39.99 17.69 2.89
N PRO A 595 40.78 18.49 2.15
CA PRO A 595 40.62 18.60 0.71
C PRO A 595 40.96 17.27 0.00
N SER A 596 40.47 17.14 -1.23
CA SER A 596 40.69 15.98 -2.12
C SER A 596 42.17 15.70 -2.38
#